data_AF-M1B290-F1
#
_entry.id   AF-M1B290-F1
#
_cell.length_a   1.000
_cell.length_b   1.000
_cell.length_c   1.000
_cell.angle_alpha   90.00
_cell.angle_beta   90.00
_cell.angle_gamma   90.00
#
_symmetry.space_group_name_H-M   'P 1'
#
loop_
_entity.id
_entity.type
_entity.pdbx_description
1 polymer ?
#
loop_
_entity_poly.entity_id
_entity_poly.type
_entity_poly.pdbx_seq_one_letter_code
_entity_poly.pdbx_strand_id
1 'polypeptide(L)'
;MFPTEKWRIQSVMEKMWTPNICLVQFWAPIKVNGSIFLSTADQPFAFYNEIDKRLSSYRKLCLDTLIPIDNKFYSYSYREIPFGPPGRVFSRRLPEYNPNV
;
A
#
# COMPACT_ATOMS: atom_id res chain seq x y z
N MET A 1 11.52 0.50 22.83
CA MET A 1 10.29 -0.27 22.60
C MET A 1 9.65 0.23 21.32
N PHE A 2 9.69 -0.56 20.24
CA PHE A 2 9.03 -0.17 18.99
C PHE A 2 7.50 -0.19 19.20
N PRO A 3 6.74 0.77 18.65
CA PRO A 3 5.28 0.72 18.75
C PRO A 3 4.79 -0.59 18.15
N THR A 4 3.97 -1.35 18.88
CA THR A 4 3.28 -2.51 18.31
C THR A 4 2.42 -2.06 17.13
N GLU A 5 2.29 -2.90 16.10
CA GLU A 5 1.59 -2.60 14.85
C GLU A 5 0.17 -2.08 15.11
N LYS A 6 -0.49 -2.60 16.16
CA LYS A 6 -1.78 -2.15 16.68
C LYS A 6 -1.83 -0.64 16.93
N TRP A 7 -0.83 -0.06 17.60
CA TRP A 7 -0.81 1.39 17.90
C TRP A 7 -0.67 2.24 16.65
N ARG A 8 0.09 1.78 15.66
CA ARG A 8 0.25 2.50 14.38
C ARG A 8 -1.07 2.54 13.61
N ILE A 9 -1.77 1.41 13.54
CA ILE A 9 -3.09 1.32 12.91
C ILE A 9 -4.10 2.20 13.65
N GLN A 10 -4.17 2.09 14.99
CA GLN A 10 -5.07 2.89 15.81
C GLN A 10 -4.84 4.39 15.61
N SER A 11 -3.58 4.85 15.64
CA SER A 11 -3.26 6.26 15.42
C SER A 11 -3.67 6.75 14.04
N VAL A 12 -3.55 5.92 13.00
CA VAL A 12 -4.00 6.26 11.65
C VAL A 12 -5.53 6.31 11.59
N MET A 13 -6.22 5.35 12.21
CA MET A 13 -7.69 5.32 12.25
C MET A 13 -8.27 6.50 13.04
N GLU A 14 -7.68 6.89 14.15
CA GLU A 14 -8.09 8.06 14.94
C GLU A 14 -7.98 9.38 14.15
N LYS A 15 -6.99 9.47 13.25
CA LYS A 15 -6.79 10.65 12.40
C LYS A 15 -7.65 10.63 11.13
N MET A 16 -8.14 9.45 10.75
CA MET A 16 -9.01 9.28 9.58
C MET A 16 -10.48 9.25 10.04
N TRP A 17 -11.05 10.42 10.31
CA TRP A 17 -12.50 10.52 10.39
C TRP A 17 -13.09 10.47 8.98
N THR A 18 -13.83 9.39 8.67
CA THR A 18 -14.54 9.24 7.41
C THR A 18 -15.88 8.53 7.63
N PRO A 19 -16.99 9.04 7.06
CA PRO A 19 -18.27 8.33 7.10
C PRO A 19 -18.26 7.10 6.16
N ASN A 20 -17.25 6.95 5.32
CA ASN A 20 -17.18 5.89 4.32
C ASN A 20 -16.56 4.61 4.87
N ILE A 21 -16.96 3.48 4.31
CA ILE A 21 -16.32 2.19 4.55
C ILE A 21 -14.94 2.23 3.88
N CYS A 22 -13.89 1.87 4.61
CA CYS A 22 -12.52 2.04 4.12
C CYS A 22 -11.63 0.83 4.49
N LEU A 23 -10.68 0.51 3.61
CA LEU A 23 -9.57 -0.39 3.90
C LEU A 23 -8.30 0.44 4.11
N VAL A 24 -7.70 0.32 5.30
CA VAL A 24 -6.37 0.85 5.60
C VAL A 24 -5.38 -0.30 5.52
N GLN A 25 -4.35 -0.20 4.68
CA GLN A 25 -3.31 -1.23 4.56
C GLN A 25 -1.95 -0.59 4.34
N PHE A 26 -0.90 -1.32 4.72
CA PHE A 26 0.47 -0.85 4.62
C PHE A 26 1.22 -1.61 3.53
N TRP A 27 2.02 -0.88 2.75
CA TRP A 27 2.95 -1.44 1.78
C TRP A 27 4.36 -1.30 2.33
N ALA A 28 5.13 -2.38 2.32
CA ALA A 28 6.51 -2.39 2.78
C ALA A 28 7.46 -2.89 1.69
N PRO A 29 8.70 -2.36 1.63
CA PRO A 29 9.71 -2.86 0.73
C PRO A 29 10.20 -4.24 1.19
N ILE A 30 10.21 -5.20 0.28
CA ILE A 30 10.77 -6.54 0.45
C ILE A 30 11.85 -6.79 -0.61
N LYS A 31 12.81 -7.66 -0.31
CA LYS A 31 13.86 -8.06 -1.24
C LYS A 31 13.58 -9.45 -1.77
N VAL A 32 13.44 -9.57 -3.09
CA VAL A 32 13.22 -10.84 -3.80
C VAL A 32 14.30 -10.97 -4.86
N ASN A 33 15.12 -12.02 -4.80
CA ASN A 33 16.18 -12.32 -5.76
C ASN A 33 17.10 -11.12 -6.10
N GLY A 34 17.39 -10.25 -5.12
CA GLY A 34 18.26 -9.09 -5.30
C GLY A 34 17.57 -7.80 -5.74
N SER A 35 16.29 -7.84 -6.09
CA SER A 35 15.47 -6.68 -6.45
C SER A 35 14.49 -6.31 -5.32
N ILE A 36 14.07 -5.05 -5.29
CA ILE A 36 13.18 -4.52 -4.24
C ILE A 36 11.77 -4.32 -4.81
N PHE A 37 10.78 -4.82 -4.08
CA PHE A 37 9.35 -4.71 -4.39
C PHE A 37 8.59 -4.16 -3.19
N LEU A 38 7.48 -3.47 -3.42
CA LEU A 38 6.48 -3.24 -2.38
C LEU A 38 5.53 -4.43 -2.33
N SER A 39 5.23 -4.86 -1.12
CA SER A 39 4.25 -5.90 -0.83
C SER A 39 3.36 -5.50 0.34
N THR A 40 2.16 -6.05 0.37
CA THR A 40 1.26 -6.03 1.53
C THR A 40 1.29 -7.35 2.31
N ALA A 41 2.11 -8.32 1.88
CA ALA A 41 2.31 -9.57 2.60
C ALA A 41 2.95 -9.28 3.96
N ASP A 42 2.46 -9.96 5.00
CA ASP A 42 2.86 -9.77 6.40
C ASP A 42 2.73 -8.32 6.90
N GLN A 43 1.94 -7.48 6.19
CA GLN A 43 1.67 -6.11 6.60
C GLN A 43 0.31 -5.99 7.28
N PRO A 44 0.21 -5.14 8.31
CA PRO A 44 -1.05 -4.86 8.97
C PRO A 44 -2.08 -4.26 8.00
N PHE A 45 -3.34 -4.48 8.30
CA PHE A 45 -4.47 -3.81 7.65
C PHE A 45 -5.66 -3.72 8.60
N ALA A 46 -6.60 -2.83 8.32
CA ALA A 46 -7.83 -2.69 9.06
C ALA A 46 -8.97 -2.22 8.15
N PHE A 47 -10.18 -2.65 8.48
CA PHE A 47 -11.40 -2.08 7.92
C PHE A 47 -11.93 -1.01 8.88
N TYR A 48 -12.35 0.13 8.34
CA TYR A 48 -13.02 1.20 9.07
C TYR A 48 -14.53 1.15 8.77
N ASN A 49 -15.35 1.40 9.79
CA ASN A 49 -16.82 1.24 9.83
C ASN A 49 -17.33 -0.21 9.73
N GLU A 50 -17.04 -0.93 8.64
CA GLU A 50 -17.51 -2.32 8.46
C GLU A 50 -16.61 -3.13 7.53
N ILE A 51 -16.77 -4.46 7.58
CA ILE A 51 -16.11 -5.38 6.65
C ILE A 51 -16.92 -5.45 5.35
N ASP A 52 -16.37 -4.89 4.28
CA ASP A 52 -16.97 -4.93 2.95
C ASP A 52 -16.36 -6.03 2.07
N LYS A 53 -17.21 -6.71 1.27
CA LYS A 53 -16.81 -7.82 0.40
C LYS A 53 -15.93 -7.37 -0.76
N ARG A 54 -16.14 -6.18 -1.31
CA ARG A 54 -15.32 -5.64 -2.41
C ARG A 54 -13.94 -5.29 -1.89
N LEU A 55 -13.86 -4.57 -0.76
CA LEU A 55 -12.60 -4.24 -0.10
C LEU A 55 -11.85 -5.49 0.38
N SER A 56 -12.55 -6.52 0.84
CA SER A 56 -11.95 -7.82 1.19
C SER A 56 -11.34 -8.52 -0.04
N SER A 57 -12.04 -8.49 -1.18
CA SER A 57 -11.52 -9.03 -2.45
C SER A 57 -10.31 -8.23 -2.93
N TYR A 58 -10.36 -6.90 -2.81
CA TYR A 58 -9.25 -6.02 -3.14
C TYR A 58 -8.02 -6.29 -2.26
N ARG A 59 -8.20 -6.46 -0.94
CA ARG A 59 -7.11 -6.83 -0.02
C ARG A 59 -6.43 -8.14 -0.42
N LYS A 60 -7.21 -9.14 -0.85
CA LYS A 60 -6.69 -10.43 -1.34
C LYS A 60 -5.87 -10.24 -2.61
N LEU A 61 -6.37 -9.46 -3.58
CA LEU A 61 -5.60 -9.11 -4.77
C LEU A 61 -4.26 -8.44 -4.42
N CYS A 62 -4.26 -7.54 -3.43
CA CYS A 62 -3.03 -6.89 -2.97
C CYS A 62 -2.03 -7.84 -2.30
N LEU A 63 -2.47 -8.96 -1.70
CA LEU A 63 -1.54 -9.95 -1.11
C LEU A 63 -0.66 -10.59 -2.19
N ASP A 64 -1.25 -10.88 -3.34
CA ASP A 64 -0.55 -11.53 -4.46
C ASP A 64 0.16 -10.53 -5.38
N THR A 65 0.06 -9.23 -5.09
CA THR A 65 0.64 -8.15 -5.91
C THR A 65 2.00 -7.73 -5.38
N LEU A 66 3.00 -7.73 -6.27
CA LEU A 66 4.31 -7.13 -6.04
C LEU A 66 4.52 -5.93 -6.95
N ILE A 67 4.85 -4.78 -6.37
CA ILE A 67 5.13 -3.55 -7.14
C ILE A 67 6.64 -3.34 -7.16
N PRO A 68 7.33 -3.51 -8.31
CA PRO A 68 8.77 -3.24 -8.39
C PRO A 68 9.04 -1.78 -8.07
N ILE A 69 10.10 -1.50 -7.30
CA ILE A 69 10.57 -0.14 -6.99
C ILE A 69 12.07 0.05 -7.27
N ASP A 70 12.76 -0.99 -7.72
CA ASP A 70 14.15 -0.92 -8.19
C ASP A 70 14.19 -0.56 -9.68
N ASN A 71 15.07 0.38 -10.05
CA ASN A 71 15.28 0.86 -11.40
C ASN A 71 15.87 -0.20 -12.36
N LYS A 72 16.38 -1.32 -11.85
CA LYS A 72 16.98 -2.38 -12.68
C LYS A 72 16.05 -3.02 -13.71
N PHE A 73 14.73 -2.89 -13.55
CA PHE A 73 13.74 -3.39 -14.52
C PHE A 73 13.32 -2.37 -15.59
N TYR A 74 13.76 -1.10 -15.48
CA TYR A 74 13.35 -0.03 -16.38
C TYR A 74 14.45 0.32 -17.38
N SER A 75 14.42 -0.36 -18.52
CA SER A 75 15.18 0.00 -19.71
C SER A 75 14.54 1.24 -20.38
N TYR A 76 15.33 2.30 -20.52
CA TYR A 76 15.22 3.41 -21.47
C TYR A 76 13.87 3.65 -22.17
N SER A 77 12.85 4.11 -21.45
CA SER A 77 11.91 5.08 -22.02
C SER A 77 11.58 6.15 -20.98
N TYR A 78 12.16 7.33 -21.20
CA TYR A 78 11.86 8.55 -20.48
C TYR A 78 10.40 8.90 -20.75
N ARG A 79 9.46 8.68 -19.80
CA ARG A 79 8.28 9.55 -19.50
C ARG A 79 7.08 8.91 -18.79
N GLU A 80 7.08 7.63 -18.43
CA GLU A 80 5.99 7.08 -17.62
C GLU A 80 6.54 6.54 -16.32
N ILE A 81 6.09 7.13 -15.21
CA ILE A 81 6.43 6.62 -13.89
C ILE A 81 5.69 5.29 -13.76
N PRO A 82 6.38 4.14 -13.86
CA PRO A 82 5.76 2.83 -14.09
C PRO A 82 5.15 2.24 -12.81
N PHE A 83 5.15 3.03 -11.74
CA PHE A 83 4.58 2.65 -10.47
C PHE A 83 3.07 2.91 -10.50
N GLY A 84 2.28 1.87 -10.24
CA GLY A 84 0.91 2.07 -9.74
C GLY A 84 0.92 2.98 -8.49
N PRO A 85 -0.24 3.50 -8.05
CA PRO A 85 -0.30 4.51 -7.00
C PRO A 85 0.59 4.24 -5.76
N PRO A 86 0.68 3.00 -5.21
CA PRO A 86 1.53 2.73 -4.05
C PRO A 86 3.02 2.98 -4.30
N GLY A 87 3.55 2.62 -5.48
CA GLY A 87 4.96 2.83 -5.77
C GLY A 87 5.29 4.30 -6.04
N ARG A 88 4.35 5.10 -6.57
CA ARG A 88 4.53 6.56 -6.67
C ARG A 88 4.55 7.23 -5.32
N VAL A 89 3.61 6.89 -4.44
CA VAL A 89 3.57 7.40 -3.06
C VAL A 89 4.85 7.06 -2.33
N PHE A 90 5.32 5.81 -2.46
CA PHE A 90 6.58 5.38 -1.84
C PHE A 90 7.80 6.14 -2.37
N SER A 91 7.92 6.26 -3.70
CA SER A 91 9.06 6.92 -4.34
C SER A 91 9.10 8.42 -4.06
N ARG A 92 7.95 9.10 -4.16
CA ARG A 92 7.84 10.56 -4.00
C ARG A 92 7.70 11.00 -2.56
N ARG A 93 7.33 10.09 -1.65
CA ARG A 93 6.95 10.39 -0.26
C ARG A 93 5.83 11.44 -0.15
N LEU A 94 4.92 11.43 -1.13
CA LEU A 94 3.77 12.33 -1.21
C LEU A 94 2.48 11.50 -1.25
N PRO A 95 1.44 11.85 -0.47
CA PRO A 95 0.16 11.16 -0.51
C PRO A 95 -0.53 11.39 -1.87
N GLU A 96 -1.26 10.37 -2.33
CA GLU A 96 -2.11 10.46 -3.53
C GLU A 96 -3.54 10.02 -3.16
N TYR A 97 -4.53 10.68 -3.77
CA TYR A 97 -5.95 10.34 -3.66
C TYR A 97 -6.52 10.05 -5.05
N ASN A 98 -7.17 8.90 -5.21
CA ASN A 98 -7.83 8.54 -6.45
C ASN A 98 -9.18 7.88 -6.14
N PRO A 99 -10.32 8.48 -6.51
CA PRO A 99 -11.64 7.94 -6.17
C PRO A 99 -12.05 6.72 -7.02
N ASN A 100 -11.29 6.37 -8.07
CA ASN A 100 -11.66 5.35 -9.07
C ASN A 100 -10.80 4.08 -8.97
N VAL A 101 -10.39 3.65 -7.77
CA VAL A 101 -9.65 2.39 -7.57
C VAL A 101 -10.54 1.17 -7.62
#